data_AF-A0A536KUJ1-F1
#
_entry.id   AF-A0A536KUJ1-F1
#
_cell.length_a   1.000
_cell.length_b   1.000
_cell.length_c   1.000
_cell.angle_alpha   90.00
_cell.angle_beta   90.00
_cell.angle_gamma   90.00
#
_symmetry.space_group_name_H-M   'P 1'
#
loop_
_entity.id
_entity.type
_entity.pdbx_description
1 polymer ?
#
loop_
_entity_poly.entity_id
_entity_poly.type
_entity_poly.pdbx_seq_one_letter_code
_entity_poly.pdbx_strand_id
1 'polypeptide(L)'
;MPKTCGTGNSRAPSTSTRPTAQLRPPRGPRELSAKPPSSWGKRTGKRSGTAVSAPAVIETPGAMLHASRRWRSERRSIGLVPTMGALHAGHLSLVELARRENDVVVVSVFVNPIQFGPGEDFARYPRDPDRDARLLGEGEVDAIYEPRTELMYPPGASTRVHVGGIAEPLEGKARPGHFEGVATVVTKLLAAVEPDRAYFGQKDAQQVAVVKRLVRDLDLGVEIRVGPIVREEDGLALSSRNVYLDPAERKAAASLSDALRDAARAYAAGERDPVRLRAVLVARLRAEPLADLEYAELVDAATFEKPGTLAVIAARIGKTRLIDNHDLSIPLPG
;
A
#
# COMPACT_ATOMS: atom_id res chain seq x y z
N MET A 1 5.64 34.89 -73.30
CA MET A 1 4.76 33.83 -72.79
C MET A 1 4.94 32.57 -73.63
N PRO A 2 5.59 31.50 -73.12
CA PRO A 2 5.71 30.24 -73.86
C PRO A 2 5.02 29.04 -73.19
N LYS A 3 4.21 28.36 -74.02
CA LYS A 3 3.96 26.92 -74.26
C LYS A 3 4.46 25.84 -73.27
N THR A 4 3.62 24.82 -73.03
CA THR A 4 3.84 23.34 -73.25
C THR A 4 2.57 22.54 -72.82
N CYS A 5 2.00 21.66 -73.67
CA CYS A 5 2.05 20.16 -73.68
C CYS A 5 1.83 19.48 -72.31
N GLY A 6 1.07 18.40 -72.08
CA GLY A 6 0.29 17.44 -72.89
C GLY A 6 0.06 16.15 -72.06
N THR A 7 -1.13 15.53 -72.18
CA THR A 7 -1.54 14.12 -71.87
C THR A 7 -1.27 13.47 -70.49
N GLY A 8 -2.31 12.89 -69.87
CA GLY A 8 -2.15 11.98 -68.72
C GLY A 8 -3.45 11.32 -68.23
N ASN A 9 -3.62 10.05 -68.58
CA ASN A 9 -4.72 9.11 -68.31
C ASN A 9 -5.11 8.98 -66.81
N SER A 10 -6.40 9.03 -66.49
CA SER A 10 -6.94 8.87 -65.13
C SER A 10 -7.09 7.39 -64.75
N ARG A 11 -6.29 6.92 -63.78
CA ARG A 11 -6.51 5.66 -63.04
C ARG A 11 -6.76 5.99 -61.58
N ALA A 12 -7.90 5.52 -61.06
CA ALA A 12 -8.25 5.58 -59.65
C ALA A 12 -7.31 4.69 -58.81
N PRO A 13 -6.94 5.07 -57.57
CA PRO A 13 -6.20 4.20 -56.68
C PRO A 13 -7.14 3.16 -56.04
N SER A 14 -6.80 1.88 -56.20
CA SER A 14 -7.42 0.75 -55.52
C SER A 14 -7.04 0.76 -54.03
N THR A 15 -8.03 0.87 -53.14
CA THR A 15 -7.87 0.71 -51.70
C THR A 15 -7.79 -0.78 -51.34
N SER A 16 -6.58 -1.27 -51.12
CA SER A 16 -6.32 -2.59 -50.53
C SER A 16 -6.52 -2.51 -49.01
N THR A 17 -7.67 -2.95 -48.51
CA THR A 17 -7.93 -3.16 -47.09
C THR A 17 -7.23 -4.45 -46.61
N ARG A 18 -6.17 -4.30 -45.81
CA ARG A 18 -5.63 -5.40 -44.99
C ARG A 18 -6.59 -5.64 -43.81
N PRO A 19 -6.89 -6.90 -43.44
CA PRO A 19 -7.62 -7.16 -42.20
C PRO A 19 -6.72 -6.84 -41.01
N THR A 20 -7.18 -5.94 -40.15
CA THR A 20 -6.62 -5.69 -38.83
C THR A 20 -6.81 -6.93 -37.96
N ALA A 21 -5.70 -7.51 -37.49
CA ALA A 21 -5.73 -8.56 -36.50
C ALA A 21 -6.37 -8.01 -35.21
N GLN A 22 -7.53 -8.56 -34.83
CA GLN A 22 -8.17 -8.25 -33.56
C GLN A 22 -7.30 -8.80 -32.42
N LEU A 23 -6.58 -7.90 -31.75
CA LEU A 23 -5.91 -8.20 -30.49
C LEU A 23 -6.98 -8.53 -29.44
N ARG A 24 -6.92 -9.73 -28.88
CA ARG A 24 -7.72 -10.11 -27.71
C ARG A 24 -7.44 -9.12 -26.57
N PRO A 25 -8.48 -8.67 -25.84
CA PRO A 25 -8.26 -7.82 -24.67
C PRO A 25 -7.44 -8.59 -23.62
N PRO A 26 -6.57 -7.89 -22.87
CA PRO A 26 -5.86 -8.51 -21.76
C PRO A 26 -6.88 -9.07 -20.76
N ARG A 27 -6.61 -10.27 -20.24
CA ARG A 27 -7.40 -10.84 -19.15
C ARG A 27 -7.31 -9.88 -17.96
N GLY A 28 -8.46 -9.41 -17.49
CA GLY A 28 -8.53 -8.57 -16.29
C GLY A 28 -7.88 -9.24 -15.08
N PRO A 29 -7.46 -8.46 -14.07
CA PRO A 29 -6.86 -9.01 -12.86
C PRO A 29 -7.82 -10.01 -12.20
N ARG A 30 -7.31 -11.20 -11.87
CA ARG A 30 -8.05 -12.17 -11.06
C ARG A 30 -8.34 -11.54 -9.70
N GLU A 31 -9.60 -11.55 -9.27
CA GLU A 31 -9.98 -11.16 -7.91
C GLU A 31 -9.18 -11.97 -6.88
N LEU A 32 -8.46 -11.24 -6.04
CA LEU A 32 -7.68 -11.80 -4.94
C LEU A 32 -8.62 -12.05 -3.76
N SER A 33 -8.67 -13.29 -3.29
CA SER A 33 -9.41 -13.65 -2.08
C SER A 33 -8.79 -12.96 -0.86
N ALA A 34 -9.60 -12.23 -0.09
CA ALA A 34 -9.22 -11.55 1.15
C ALA A 34 -9.01 -12.50 2.34
N LYS A 35 -8.96 -13.82 2.14
CA LYS A 35 -8.74 -14.77 3.23
C LYS A 35 -7.24 -14.85 3.54
N PRO A 36 -6.82 -14.69 4.81
CA PRO A 36 -5.44 -14.95 5.19
C PRO A 36 -5.07 -16.40 4.83
N PRO A 37 -3.85 -16.67 4.36
CA PRO A 37 -3.40 -18.04 4.18
C PRO A 37 -3.41 -18.73 5.55
N SER A 38 -4.27 -19.74 5.71
CA SER A 38 -4.37 -20.59 6.90
C SER A 38 -3.11 -21.39 7.24
N SER A 39 -1.99 -21.16 6.55
CA SER A 39 -0.87 -22.10 6.50
C SER A 39 0.51 -21.53 6.81
N TRP A 40 0.62 -20.35 7.43
CA TRP A 40 1.91 -19.94 8.01
C TRP A 40 2.37 -20.90 9.14
N GLY A 41 1.47 -21.75 9.65
CA GLY A 41 1.81 -22.81 10.62
C GLY A 41 1.81 -24.26 10.08
N LYS A 42 1.49 -24.54 8.80
CA LYS A 42 1.32 -25.92 8.30
C LYS A 42 1.68 -26.14 6.82
N ARG A 43 2.82 -25.63 6.34
CA ARG A 43 3.41 -26.09 5.06
C ARG A 43 4.49 -27.14 5.31
N THR A 44 4.11 -28.36 5.67
CA THR A 44 4.99 -29.55 5.58
C THR A 44 4.88 -30.17 4.18
N GLY A 45 5.17 -29.37 3.16
CA GLY A 45 5.31 -29.85 1.78
C GLY A 45 6.77 -30.18 1.51
N LYS A 46 7.09 -31.48 1.42
CA LYS A 46 8.44 -32.02 1.14
C LYS A 46 8.90 -31.62 -0.27
N ARG A 47 9.39 -30.39 -0.44
CA ARG A 47 10.26 -29.99 -1.56
C ARG A 47 11.71 -30.18 -1.13
N SER A 48 12.49 -30.80 -2.00
CA SER A 48 13.86 -31.23 -1.77
C SER A 48 14.79 -30.08 -1.33
N GLY A 49 15.25 -30.14 -0.08
CA GLY A 49 16.68 -30.13 0.24
C GLY A 49 17.53 -28.87 0.01
N THR A 50 16.97 -27.68 -0.16
CA THR A 50 17.74 -26.43 0.01
C THR A 50 17.41 -25.83 1.37
N ALA A 51 18.40 -25.74 2.26
CA ALA A 51 18.27 -24.97 3.50
C ALA A 51 17.75 -23.57 3.15
N VAL A 52 16.69 -23.12 3.83
CA VAL A 52 16.22 -21.73 3.71
C VAL A 52 17.36 -20.85 4.21
N SER A 53 18.14 -20.27 3.30
CA SER A 53 19.18 -19.33 3.66
C SER A 53 18.51 -18.08 4.19
N ALA A 54 18.96 -17.59 5.35
CA ALA A 54 18.49 -16.32 5.88
C ALA A 54 18.66 -15.21 4.83
N PRO A 55 17.70 -14.28 4.70
CA PRO A 55 17.79 -13.19 3.74
C PRO A 55 19.02 -12.32 4.03
N ALA A 56 19.64 -11.78 2.98
CA ALA A 56 20.77 -10.88 3.15
C ALA A 56 20.30 -9.57 3.80
N VAL A 57 20.93 -9.15 4.90
CA VAL A 57 20.67 -7.85 5.53
C VAL A 57 21.58 -6.80 4.90
N ILE A 58 20.98 -5.70 4.42
CA ILE A 58 21.66 -4.60 3.76
C ILE A 58 21.33 -3.31 4.52
N GLU A 59 22.36 -2.60 5.01
CA GLU A 59 22.16 -1.48 5.95
C GLU A 59 22.45 -0.09 5.34
N THR A 60 22.96 -0.02 4.10
CA THR A 60 23.34 1.25 3.47
C THR A 60 22.61 1.44 2.14
N PRO A 61 22.21 2.69 1.79
CA PRO A 61 21.61 2.97 0.48
C PRO A 61 22.52 2.57 -0.70
N GLY A 62 23.83 2.79 -0.57
CA GLY A 62 24.80 2.43 -1.61
C GLY A 62 24.92 0.92 -1.84
N ALA A 63 24.98 0.12 -0.77
CA ALA A 63 25.00 -1.34 -0.89
C ALA A 63 23.68 -1.89 -1.46
N MET A 64 22.54 -1.31 -1.09
CA MET A 64 21.24 -1.69 -1.64
C MET A 64 21.16 -1.40 -3.14
N LEU A 65 21.60 -0.20 -3.55
CA LEU A 65 21.64 0.17 -4.96
C LEU A 65 22.57 -0.73 -5.76
N HIS A 66 23.73 -1.09 -5.21
CA HIS A 66 24.66 -2.02 -5.84
C HIS A 66 24.04 -3.42 -6.02
N ALA A 67 23.40 -3.96 -4.98
CA ALA A 67 22.71 -5.25 -5.05
C ALA A 67 21.56 -5.23 -6.05
N SER A 68 20.75 -4.16 -6.06
CA SER A 68 19.66 -3.97 -7.03
C SER A 68 20.18 -3.96 -8.46
N ARG A 69 21.20 -3.17 -8.76
CA ARG A 69 21.78 -3.07 -10.11
C ARG A 69 22.37 -4.38 -10.60
N ARG A 70 22.89 -5.20 -9.69
CA ARG A 70 23.30 -6.56 -10.03
C ARG A 70 22.10 -7.41 -10.44
N TRP A 71 21.02 -7.45 -9.67
CA TRP A 71 19.82 -8.21 -10.07
C TRP A 71 19.21 -7.71 -11.38
N ARG A 72 19.21 -6.39 -11.61
CA ARG A 72 18.75 -5.79 -12.86
C ARG A 72 19.65 -6.16 -14.05
N SER A 73 20.97 -6.23 -13.88
CA SER A 73 21.88 -6.68 -14.96
C SER A 73 21.69 -8.16 -15.30
N GLU A 74 21.24 -8.95 -14.33
CA GLU A 74 20.78 -10.35 -14.49
C GLU A 74 19.35 -10.44 -15.08
N ARG A 75 18.71 -9.30 -15.41
CA ARG A 75 17.33 -9.20 -15.93
C ARG A 75 16.26 -9.80 -15.00
N ARG A 76 16.51 -9.80 -13.70
CA ARG A 76 15.55 -10.24 -12.67
C ARG A 76 14.63 -9.10 -12.29
N SER A 77 13.32 -9.35 -12.20
CA SER A 77 12.39 -8.33 -11.72
C SER A 77 12.43 -8.21 -10.19
N ILE A 78 12.25 -6.99 -9.67
CA ILE A 78 12.41 -6.66 -8.25
C ILE A 78 11.08 -6.14 -7.69
N GLY A 79 10.59 -6.82 -6.65
CA GLY A 79 9.48 -6.37 -5.81
C GLY A 79 9.96 -5.76 -4.51
N LEU A 80 9.48 -4.57 -4.16
CA LEU A 80 9.74 -3.93 -2.87
C LEU A 80 8.50 -3.93 -1.98
N VAL A 81 8.64 -4.36 -0.73
CA VAL A 81 7.63 -4.19 0.33
C VAL A 81 8.18 -3.23 1.40
N PRO A 82 7.79 -1.94 1.39
CA PRO A 82 8.22 -1.01 2.42
C PRO A 82 7.48 -1.25 3.74
N THR A 83 8.23 -1.40 4.85
CA THR A 83 7.66 -1.57 6.20
C THR A 83 8.44 -0.76 7.24
N MET A 84 7.84 -0.61 8.43
CA MET A 84 8.51 -0.11 9.62
C MET A 84 8.92 -1.23 10.59
N GLY A 85 8.91 -2.50 10.16
CA GLY A 85 9.12 -3.66 11.05
C GLY A 85 7.90 -4.00 11.91
N ALA A 86 8.13 -4.78 12.97
CA ALA A 86 7.10 -5.39 13.82
C ALA A 86 6.05 -6.11 12.96
N LEU A 87 6.54 -7.07 12.17
CA LEU A 87 5.79 -7.68 11.08
C LEU A 87 4.61 -8.52 11.58
N HIS A 88 3.59 -8.61 10.75
CA HIS A 88 2.35 -9.34 11.02
C HIS A 88 1.79 -9.90 9.71
N ALA A 89 0.72 -10.70 9.78
CA ALA A 89 0.16 -11.38 8.61
C ALA A 89 -0.21 -10.43 7.45
N GLY A 90 -0.63 -9.19 7.76
CA GLY A 90 -0.77 -8.12 6.76
C GLY A 90 0.49 -7.88 5.93
N HIS A 91 1.65 -7.67 6.56
CA HIS A 91 2.93 -7.51 5.86
C HIS A 91 3.31 -8.75 5.06
N LEU A 92 3.13 -9.94 5.65
CA LEU A 92 3.46 -11.20 5.01
C LEU A 92 2.59 -11.50 3.79
N SER A 93 1.34 -11.02 3.77
CA SER A 93 0.49 -11.10 2.57
C SER A 93 1.03 -10.25 1.41
N LEU A 94 1.67 -9.11 1.70
CA LEU A 94 2.35 -8.28 0.69
C LEU A 94 3.62 -8.96 0.19
N VAL A 95 4.39 -9.59 1.08
CA VAL A 95 5.58 -10.38 0.71
C VAL A 95 5.18 -11.54 -0.20
N GLU A 96 4.10 -12.25 0.12
CA GLU A 96 3.59 -13.34 -0.72
C GLU A 96 3.18 -12.84 -2.10
N LEU A 97 2.48 -11.70 -2.17
CA LEU A 97 2.11 -11.09 -3.44
C LEU A 97 3.36 -10.67 -4.24
N ALA A 98 4.35 -10.05 -3.58
CA ALA A 98 5.60 -9.65 -4.19
C ALA A 98 6.40 -10.83 -4.74
N ARG A 99 6.44 -11.95 -4.01
CA ARG A 99 7.13 -13.18 -4.40
C ARG A 99 6.51 -13.84 -5.62
N ARG A 100 5.18 -13.81 -5.73
CA ARG A 100 4.44 -14.38 -6.86
C ARG A 100 4.65 -13.61 -8.17
N GLU A 101 4.94 -12.32 -8.07
CA GLU A 101 4.98 -11.40 -9.22
C GLU A 101 6.41 -10.97 -9.59
N ASN A 102 7.45 -11.43 -8.86
CA ASN A 102 8.83 -11.02 -9.11
C ASN A 102 9.87 -12.14 -8.93
N ASP A 103 11.07 -11.91 -9.47
CA ASP A 103 12.24 -12.78 -9.31
C ASP A 103 13.04 -12.48 -8.05
N VAL A 104 13.00 -11.25 -7.55
CA VAL A 104 13.64 -10.80 -6.30
C VAL A 104 12.60 -10.08 -5.44
N VAL A 105 12.58 -10.37 -4.14
CA VAL A 105 11.81 -9.63 -3.14
C VAL A 105 12.73 -8.96 -2.14
N VAL A 106 12.60 -7.64 -2.05
CA VAL A 106 13.25 -6.81 -1.03
C VAL A 106 12.17 -6.33 -0.06
N VAL A 107 12.42 -6.47 1.24
CA VAL A 107 11.59 -5.86 2.27
C VAL A 107 12.42 -4.81 2.98
N SER A 108 11.94 -3.56 3.02
CA SER A 108 12.59 -2.56 3.86
C SER A 108 12.02 -2.58 5.26
N VAL A 109 12.88 -2.52 6.27
CA VAL A 109 12.52 -2.41 7.68
C VAL A 109 13.14 -1.12 8.20
N PHE A 110 12.34 -0.06 8.28
CA PHE A 110 12.84 1.25 8.71
C PHE A 110 11.75 2.06 9.41
N VAL A 111 11.89 2.25 10.71
CA VAL A 111 11.03 3.18 11.47
C VAL A 111 11.45 4.60 11.15
N ASN A 112 10.85 5.17 10.11
CA ASN A 112 11.18 6.50 9.62
C ASN A 112 10.86 7.60 10.64
N PRO A 113 11.82 8.35 11.21
CA PRO A 113 11.53 9.39 12.19
C PRO A 113 10.73 10.58 11.64
N ILE A 114 10.94 10.97 10.37
CA ILE A 114 10.38 12.22 9.84
C ILE A 114 8.89 12.14 9.48
N GLN A 115 8.27 10.95 9.55
CA GLN A 115 6.82 10.79 9.40
C GLN A 115 6.07 10.75 10.73
N PHE A 116 6.77 10.92 11.86
CA PHE A 116 6.15 11.00 13.19
C PHE A 116 6.13 12.44 13.69
N GLY A 117 4.97 12.88 14.18
CA GLY A 117 4.80 14.18 14.82
C GLY A 117 5.31 14.19 16.28
N PRO A 118 5.50 15.37 16.88
CA PRO A 118 5.77 15.50 18.32
C PRO A 118 4.70 14.79 19.16
N GLY A 119 5.11 13.96 20.12
CA GLY A 119 4.19 13.22 20.98
C GLY A 119 3.55 11.96 20.35
N GLU A 120 3.85 11.66 19.08
CA GLU A 120 3.49 10.36 18.49
C GLU A 120 4.37 9.24 19.04
N ASP A 121 4.09 8.00 18.60
CA ASP A 121 4.64 6.79 19.19
C ASP A 121 6.03 6.39 18.69
N PHE A 122 6.81 7.27 18.07
CA PHE A 122 8.14 6.94 17.50
C PHE A 122 9.07 6.20 18.48
N ALA A 123 9.18 6.73 19.71
CA ALA A 123 10.04 6.16 20.75
C ALA A 123 9.54 4.80 21.25
N ARG A 124 8.23 4.57 21.21
CA ARG A 124 7.57 3.34 21.69
C ARG A 124 7.22 2.35 20.58
N TYR A 125 7.49 2.71 19.32
CA TYR A 125 7.14 1.89 18.17
C TYR A 125 7.82 0.51 18.32
N PRO A 126 7.07 -0.60 18.17
CA PRO A 126 7.59 -1.94 18.38
C PRO A 126 8.73 -2.24 17.41
N ARG A 127 9.80 -2.86 17.91
CA ARG A 127 10.97 -3.29 17.13
C ARG A 127 11.38 -4.67 17.62
N ASP A 128 11.42 -5.63 16.70
CA ASP A 128 11.88 -7.00 16.97
C ASP A 128 12.58 -7.55 15.71
N PRO A 129 13.82 -7.12 15.43
CA PRO A 129 14.53 -7.47 14.20
C PRO A 129 14.72 -8.97 14.04
N ASP A 130 14.95 -9.69 15.15
CA ASP A 130 15.14 -11.15 15.12
C ASP A 130 13.86 -11.87 14.70
N ARG A 131 12.70 -11.46 15.23
CA ARG A 131 11.41 -12.01 14.80
C ARG A 131 11.09 -11.65 13.37
N ASP A 132 11.34 -10.41 12.98
CA ASP A 132 11.09 -9.95 11.61
C ASP A 132 11.96 -10.72 10.62
N ALA A 133 13.26 -10.91 10.89
CA ALA A 133 14.18 -11.67 10.04
C ALA A 133 13.75 -13.14 9.88
N ARG A 134 13.25 -13.79 10.95
CA ARG A 134 12.70 -15.16 10.86
C ARG A 134 11.49 -15.22 9.94
N LEU A 135 10.51 -14.32 10.14
CA LEU A 135 9.30 -14.29 9.32
C LEU A 135 9.59 -13.99 7.85
N LEU A 136 10.56 -13.11 7.57
CA LEU A 136 10.99 -12.79 6.22
C LEU A 136 11.76 -13.95 5.56
N GLY A 137 12.54 -14.71 6.34
CA GLY A 137 13.16 -15.95 5.86
C GLY A 137 12.13 -17.00 5.47
N GLU A 138 11.09 -17.20 6.28
CA GLU A 138 9.96 -18.08 5.94
C GLU A 138 9.18 -17.61 4.71
N GLY A 139 9.14 -16.29 4.48
CA GLY A 139 8.54 -15.65 3.31
C GLY A 139 9.38 -15.69 2.03
N GLU A 140 10.54 -16.37 2.04
CA GLU A 140 11.47 -16.46 0.90
C GLU A 140 11.89 -15.09 0.34
N VAL A 141 12.11 -14.13 1.26
CA VAL A 141 12.65 -12.80 0.94
C VAL A 141 14.13 -12.93 0.55
N ASP A 142 14.55 -12.23 -0.50
CA ASP A 142 15.94 -12.26 -0.97
C ASP A 142 16.84 -11.32 -0.15
N ALA A 143 16.32 -10.13 0.22
CA ALA A 143 17.05 -9.15 1.04
C ALA A 143 16.15 -8.35 1.98
N ILE A 144 16.68 -8.09 3.18
CA ILE A 144 16.15 -7.13 4.14
C ILE A 144 16.96 -5.84 4.00
N TYR A 145 16.29 -4.75 3.60
CA TYR A 145 16.91 -3.43 3.58
C TYR A 145 16.60 -2.71 4.90
N GLU A 146 17.57 -2.71 5.82
CA GLU A 146 17.45 -2.15 7.16
C GLU A 146 18.42 -0.97 7.35
N PRO A 147 18.13 0.19 6.71
CA PRO A 147 19.05 1.30 6.77
C PRO A 147 19.04 1.99 8.14
N ARG A 148 20.22 2.43 8.58
CA ARG A 148 20.34 3.30 9.76
C ARG A 148 19.82 4.71 9.47
N THR A 149 19.23 5.35 10.48
CA THR A 149 18.65 6.70 10.37
C THR A 149 19.65 7.73 9.84
N GLU A 150 20.88 7.70 10.33
CA GLU A 150 21.94 8.66 9.97
C GLU A 150 22.41 8.50 8.51
N LEU A 151 22.16 7.33 7.92
CA LEU A 151 22.44 7.06 6.51
C LEU A 151 21.28 7.47 5.61
N MET A 152 20.04 7.35 6.10
CA MET A 152 18.86 7.88 5.41
C MET A 152 18.82 9.40 5.47
N TYR A 153 19.19 9.98 6.59
CA TYR A 153 19.13 11.42 6.87
C TYR A 153 20.47 11.90 7.46
N PRO A 154 21.50 12.05 6.61
CA PRO A 154 22.80 12.53 7.07
C PRO A 154 22.69 13.95 7.66
N PRO A 155 23.60 14.34 8.57
CA PRO A 155 23.64 15.70 9.10
C PRO A 155 23.61 16.75 7.98
N GLY A 156 22.68 17.71 8.07
CA GLY A 156 22.49 18.74 7.05
C GLY A 156 21.54 18.36 5.89
N ALA A 157 20.97 17.16 5.87
CA ALA A 157 20.00 16.76 4.85
C ALA A 157 18.74 17.64 4.84
N SER A 158 18.63 18.51 3.84
CA SER A 158 17.56 19.51 3.70
C SER A 158 16.48 19.15 2.68
N THR A 159 16.70 18.14 1.84
CA THR A 159 15.71 17.75 0.81
C THR A 159 14.48 17.09 1.45
N ARG A 160 13.29 17.51 1.00
CA ARG A 160 11.99 16.94 1.34
C ARG A 160 11.16 16.81 0.07
N VAL A 161 10.22 15.86 0.07
CA VAL A 161 9.26 15.67 -1.01
C VAL A 161 7.88 15.97 -0.46
N HIS A 162 7.25 17.02 -0.99
CA HIS A 162 5.92 17.45 -0.61
C HIS A 162 4.92 17.08 -1.71
N VAL A 163 3.83 16.41 -1.33
CA VAL A 163 2.71 16.07 -2.24
C VAL A 163 1.50 16.90 -1.81
N GLY A 164 1.14 17.91 -2.60
CA GLY A 164 0.00 18.78 -2.28
C GLY A 164 -1.36 18.13 -2.57
N GLY A 165 -2.44 18.78 -2.12
CA GLY A 165 -3.82 18.36 -2.36
C GLY A 165 -4.19 17.07 -1.66
N ILE A 166 -3.97 15.92 -2.30
CA ILE A 166 -4.40 14.59 -1.82
C ILE A 166 -3.83 14.20 -0.44
N ALA A 167 -2.70 14.80 -0.06
CA ALA A 167 -2.05 14.55 1.23
C ALA A 167 -2.51 15.51 2.34
N GLU A 168 -3.30 16.55 2.05
CA GLU A 168 -3.67 17.58 3.03
C GLU A 168 -4.90 17.23 3.90
N PRO A 169 -5.98 16.61 3.38
CA PRO A 169 -7.15 16.31 4.21
C PRO A 169 -6.91 15.08 5.11
N LEU A 170 -7.86 14.81 6.00
CA LEU A 170 -7.92 13.59 6.81
C LEU A 170 -6.63 13.30 7.58
N GLU A 171 -5.87 12.25 7.24
CA GLU A 171 -4.61 11.92 7.91
C GLU A 171 -3.60 13.06 7.81
N GLY A 172 -3.57 13.80 6.70
CA GLY A 172 -2.68 14.95 6.53
C GLY A 172 -2.96 16.06 7.53
N LYS A 173 -4.25 16.36 7.72
CA LYS A 173 -4.71 17.37 8.68
C LYS A 173 -4.54 16.90 10.12
N ALA A 174 -4.84 15.62 10.39
CA ALA A 174 -4.72 15.02 11.72
C ALA A 174 -3.25 14.84 12.14
N ARG A 175 -2.34 14.68 11.18
CA ARG A 175 -0.92 14.40 11.40
C ARG A 175 -0.06 15.31 10.52
N PRO A 176 0.04 16.62 10.85
CA PRO A 176 0.81 17.57 10.05
C PRO A 176 2.25 17.10 9.81
N GLY A 177 2.69 17.15 8.55
CA GLY A 177 4.02 16.70 8.13
C GLY A 177 4.15 15.18 7.88
N HIS A 178 3.17 14.36 8.29
CA HIS A 178 3.23 12.90 8.14
C HIS A 178 3.51 12.47 6.70
N PHE A 179 2.72 12.97 5.73
CA PHE A 179 2.87 12.57 4.34
C PHE A 179 4.08 13.16 3.63
N GLU A 180 4.63 14.29 4.08
CA GLU A 180 5.95 14.75 3.61
C GLU A 180 7.03 13.76 4.05
N GLY A 181 6.96 13.30 5.31
CA GLY A 181 7.84 12.25 5.82
C GLY A 181 7.73 10.95 5.04
N VAL A 182 6.50 10.50 4.74
CA VAL A 182 6.22 9.31 3.93
C VAL A 182 6.72 9.48 2.50
N ALA A 183 6.37 10.56 1.81
CA ALA A 183 6.78 10.79 0.43
C ALA A 183 8.31 10.88 0.31
N THR A 184 8.97 11.54 1.28
CA THR A 184 10.43 11.63 1.32
C THR A 184 11.09 10.26 1.51
N VAL A 185 10.64 9.45 2.48
CA VAL A 185 11.25 8.14 2.70
C VAL A 185 10.95 7.17 1.55
N VAL A 186 9.73 7.14 1.03
CA VAL A 186 9.36 6.27 -0.09
C VAL A 186 10.19 6.62 -1.33
N THR A 187 10.37 7.91 -1.64
CA THR A 187 11.24 8.33 -2.75
C THR A 187 12.66 7.79 -2.59
N LYS A 188 13.24 7.86 -1.38
CA LYS A 188 14.57 7.33 -1.11
C LYS A 188 14.64 5.80 -1.23
N LEU A 189 13.63 5.09 -0.73
CA LEU A 189 13.56 3.63 -0.82
C LEU A 189 13.44 3.17 -2.28
N LEU A 190 12.60 3.83 -3.08
CA LEU A 190 12.47 3.55 -4.52
C LEU A 190 13.78 3.83 -5.26
N ALA A 191 14.48 4.92 -4.93
CA ALA A 191 15.77 5.24 -5.53
C ALA A 191 16.89 4.25 -5.15
N ALA A 192 16.86 3.70 -3.92
CA ALA A 192 17.86 2.74 -3.47
C ALA A 192 17.60 1.32 -4.01
N VAL A 193 16.34 0.93 -4.16
CA VAL A 193 15.95 -0.43 -4.55
C VAL A 193 15.69 -0.56 -6.06
N GLU A 194 15.38 0.53 -6.77
CA GLU A 194 15.00 0.53 -8.20
C GLU A 194 14.00 -0.61 -8.56
N PRO A 195 12.88 -0.77 -7.83
CA PRO A 195 11.98 -1.90 -8.03
C PRO A 195 11.13 -1.74 -9.28
N ASP A 196 10.72 -2.84 -9.89
CA ASP A 196 9.69 -2.82 -10.94
C ASP A 196 8.29 -2.67 -10.33
N ARG A 197 8.09 -3.23 -9.13
CA ARG A 197 6.83 -3.16 -8.37
C ARG A 197 7.07 -2.83 -6.91
N ALA A 198 6.24 -1.95 -6.34
CA ALA A 198 6.21 -1.71 -4.91
C ALA A 198 4.83 -2.01 -4.32
N TYR A 199 4.81 -2.70 -3.18
CA TYR A 199 3.61 -3.28 -2.58
C TYR A 199 3.24 -2.53 -1.30
N PHE A 200 2.02 -1.99 -1.27
CA PHE A 200 1.49 -1.25 -0.13
C PHE A 200 0.14 -1.82 0.29
N GLY A 201 -0.14 -1.82 1.60
CA GLY A 201 -1.42 -2.28 2.13
C GLY A 201 -2.52 -1.24 1.94
N GLN A 202 -3.71 -1.68 1.54
CA GLN A 202 -4.91 -0.84 1.42
C GLN A 202 -5.32 -0.19 2.75
N LYS A 203 -4.90 -0.75 3.90
CA LYS A 203 -5.23 -0.23 5.23
C LYS A 203 -4.90 1.26 5.36
N ASP A 204 -3.76 1.68 4.82
CA ASP A 204 -3.32 3.07 4.77
C ASP A 204 -3.73 3.68 3.42
N ALA A 205 -5.04 3.72 3.12
CA ALA A 205 -5.55 4.07 1.80
C ALA A 205 -5.06 5.44 1.29
N GLN A 206 -5.02 6.45 2.17
CA GLN A 206 -4.52 7.78 1.80
C GLN A 206 -3.02 7.76 1.49
N GLN A 207 -2.23 6.97 2.23
CA GLN A 207 -0.82 6.75 1.90
C GLN A 207 -0.67 6.12 0.51
N VAL A 208 -1.47 5.11 0.18
CA VAL A 208 -1.45 4.49 -1.16
C VAL A 208 -1.75 5.53 -2.24
N ALA A 209 -2.76 6.37 -2.04
CA ALA A 209 -3.10 7.46 -2.95
C ALA A 209 -1.96 8.48 -3.11
N VAL A 210 -1.36 8.92 -2.01
CA VAL A 210 -0.19 9.83 -1.98
C VAL A 210 1.00 9.21 -2.72
N VAL A 211 1.30 7.93 -2.48
CA VAL A 211 2.42 7.23 -3.13
C VAL A 211 2.16 7.04 -4.64
N LYS A 212 0.94 6.70 -5.04
CA LYS A 212 0.57 6.63 -6.47
C LYS A 212 0.73 7.99 -7.14
N ARG A 213 0.30 9.07 -6.49
CA ARG A 213 0.47 10.45 -6.96
C ARG A 213 1.96 10.81 -7.11
N LEU A 214 2.76 10.51 -6.09
CA LEU A 214 4.21 10.71 -6.07
C LEU A 214 4.90 10.02 -7.26
N VAL A 215 4.62 8.73 -7.45
CA VAL A 215 5.24 7.91 -8.50
C VAL A 215 4.89 8.40 -9.89
N ARG A 216 3.64 8.81 -10.10
CA ARG A 216 3.16 9.37 -11.36
C ARG A 216 3.79 10.74 -11.63
N ASP A 217 3.75 11.65 -10.66
CA ASP A 217 4.15 13.05 -10.86
C ASP A 217 5.69 13.21 -10.97
N LEU A 218 6.45 12.26 -10.44
CA LEU A 218 7.93 12.24 -10.54
C LEU A 218 8.47 11.23 -11.57
N ASP A 219 7.60 10.66 -12.42
CA ASP A 219 7.97 9.72 -13.49
C ASP A 219 8.87 8.56 -13.00
N LEU A 220 8.60 8.03 -11.80
CA LEU A 220 9.49 7.06 -11.15
C LEU A 220 9.50 5.67 -11.80
N GLY A 221 8.55 5.38 -12.70
CA GLY A 221 8.53 4.13 -13.47
C GLY A 221 8.25 2.86 -12.65
N VAL A 222 7.70 2.99 -11.44
CA VAL A 222 7.39 1.87 -10.53
C VAL A 222 5.89 1.55 -10.58
N GLU A 223 5.52 0.28 -10.72
CA GLU A 223 4.11 -0.13 -10.59
C GLU A 223 3.74 -0.26 -9.10
N ILE A 224 2.73 0.49 -8.65
CA ILE A 224 2.22 0.39 -7.28
C ILE A 224 1.12 -0.66 -7.17
N ARG A 225 1.44 -1.76 -6.49
CA ARG A 225 0.53 -2.88 -6.20
C ARG A 225 -0.10 -2.67 -4.82
N VAL A 226 -1.42 -2.81 -4.75
CA VAL A 226 -2.17 -2.61 -3.50
C VAL A 226 -2.66 -3.96 -2.99
N GLY A 227 -2.23 -4.35 -1.78
CA GLY A 227 -2.71 -5.55 -1.12
C GLY A 227 -3.96 -5.27 -0.27
N PRO A 228 -4.94 -6.19 -0.23
CA PRO A 228 -6.16 -6.01 0.56
C PRO A 228 -5.85 -5.93 2.06
N ILE A 229 -6.77 -5.35 2.82
CA ILE A 229 -6.68 -5.29 4.29
C ILE A 229 -6.79 -6.71 4.85
N VAL A 230 -5.79 -7.15 5.60
CA VAL A 230 -5.87 -8.39 6.38
C VAL A 230 -6.47 -8.07 7.74
N ARG A 231 -7.46 -8.85 8.15
CA ARG A 231 -8.25 -8.64 9.37
C ARG A 231 -8.05 -9.80 10.35
N GLU A 232 -8.25 -9.51 11.63
CA GLU A 232 -8.43 -10.50 12.69
C GLU A 232 -9.80 -11.18 12.54
N GLU A 233 -10.06 -12.25 13.29
CA GLU A 233 -11.31 -13.05 13.15
C GLU A 233 -12.58 -12.25 13.42
N ASP A 234 -12.51 -11.21 14.26
CA ASP A 234 -13.62 -10.31 14.57
C ASP A 234 -13.75 -9.14 13.59
N GLY A 235 -12.89 -9.09 12.56
CA GLY A 235 -12.91 -8.06 11.53
C GLY A 235 -11.97 -6.88 11.78
N LEU A 236 -11.33 -6.77 12.96
CA LEU A 236 -10.37 -5.68 13.21
C LEU A 236 -9.21 -5.74 12.20
N ALA A 237 -8.90 -4.63 11.54
CA ALA A 237 -7.74 -4.55 10.65
C ALA A 237 -6.44 -4.79 11.43
N LEU A 238 -5.58 -5.69 10.94
CA LEU A 238 -4.29 -5.97 11.57
C LEU A 238 -3.41 -4.72 11.57
N SER A 239 -2.81 -4.43 12.72
CA SER A 239 -1.81 -3.38 12.88
C SER A 239 -0.82 -3.72 13.97
N SER A 240 0.46 -3.35 13.79
CA SER A 240 1.45 -3.40 14.87
C SER A 240 1.02 -2.58 16.11
N ARG A 241 0.13 -1.58 15.94
CA ARG A 241 -0.42 -0.78 17.04
C ARG A 241 -1.50 -1.50 17.86
N ASN A 242 -2.05 -2.62 17.39
CA ASN A 242 -3.06 -3.39 18.14
C ASN A 242 -2.47 -3.94 19.46
N VAL A 243 -1.15 -4.10 19.56
CA VAL A 243 -0.45 -4.53 20.78
C VAL A 243 -0.58 -3.56 21.95
N TYR A 244 -0.95 -2.31 21.70
CA TYR A 244 -1.14 -1.30 22.74
C TYR A 244 -2.52 -1.37 23.41
N LEU A 245 -3.46 -2.11 22.82
CA LEU A 245 -4.83 -2.20 23.31
C LEU A 245 -4.88 -3.18 24.48
N ASP A 246 -5.49 -2.76 25.60
CA ASP A 246 -5.89 -3.70 26.64
C ASP A 246 -7.06 -4.60 26.17
N PRO A 247 -7.47 -5.63 26.94
CA PRO A 247 -8.55 -6.52 26.51
C PRO A 247 -9.91 -5.83 26.23
N ALA A 248 -10.25 -4.77 26.97
CA ALA A 248 -11.50 -4.03 26.76
C ALA A 248 -11.39 -3.12 25.53
N GLU A 249 -10.27 -2.40 25.40
CA GLU A 249 -9.93 -1.60 24.23
C GLU A 249 -9.86 -2.46 22.96
N ARG A 250 -9.26 -3.65 23.00
CA ARG A 250 -9.19 -4.56 21.85
C ARG A 250 -10.57 -4.97 21.38
N LYS A 251 -11.48 -5.28 22.31
CA LYS A 251 -12.88 -5.59 21.97
C LYS A 251 -13.60 -4.39 21.35
N ALA A 252 -13.43 -3.21 21.95
CA ALA A 252 -14.03 -1.97 21.43
C ALA A 252 -13.50 -1.58 20.04
N ALA A 253 -12.24 -1.89 19.72
CA ALA A 253 -11.64 -1.60 18.42
C ALA A 253 -12.35 -2.26 17.24
N ALA A 254 -13.04 -3.39 17.45
CA ALA A 254 -13.84 -4.04 16.41
C ALA A 254 -14.98 -3.14 15.88
N SER A 255 -15.40 -2.13 16.66
CA SER A 255 -16.42 -1.15 16.28
C SER A 255 -16.09 -0.39 14.98
N LEU A 256 -14.81 -0.21 14.64
CA LEU A 256 -14.39 0.38 13.36
C LEU A 256 -14.84 -0.49 12.18
N SER A 257 -14.55 -1.79 12.26
CA SER A 257 -14.95 -2.75 11.22
C SER A 257 -16.47 -2.94 11.17
N ASP A 258 -17.14 -2.88 12.31
CA ASP A 258 -18.61 -2.93 12.38
C ASP A 258 -19.25 -1.72 11.72
N ALA A 259 -18.71 -0.52 11.92
CA ALA A 259 -19.20 0.69 11.28
C ALA A 259 -19.12 0.58 9.76
N LEU A 260 -17.98 0.12 9.23
CA LEU A 260 -17.82 -0.15 7.80
C LEU A 260 -18.81 -1.20 7.30
N ARG A 261 -19.06 -2.26 8.08
CA ARG A 261 -20.02 -3.32 7.74
C ARG A 261 -21.46 -2.79 7.69
N ASP A 262 -21.85 -1.96 8.63
CA ASP A 262 -23.18 -1.35 8.66
C ASP A 262 -23.39 -0.39 7.49
N ALA A 263 -22.40 0.44 7.16
CA ALA A 263 -22.45 1.31 5.98
C ALA A 263 -22.45 0.51 4.67
N ALA A 264 -21.67 -0.57 4.57
CA ALA A 264 -21.65 -1.44 3.40
C ALA A 264 -23.00 -2.17 3.22
N ARG A 265 -23.67 -2.57 4.31
CA ARG A 265 -25.03 -3.14 4.26
C ARG A 265 -26.05 -2.12 3.80
N ALA A 266 -25.99 -0.89 4.31
CA ALA A 266 -26.87 0.19 3.86
C ALA A 266 -26.67 0.48 2.36
N TYR A 267 -25.41 0.51 1.90
CA TYR A 267 -25.08 0.63 0.48
C TYR A 267 -25.61 -0.56 -0.32
N ALA A 268 -25.42 -1.80 0.13
CA ALA A 268 -25.95 -2.98 -0.53
C ALA A 268 -27.50 -2.98 -0.62
N ALA A 269 -28.17 -2.38 0.38
CA ALA A 269 -29.63 -2.22 0.41
C ALA A 269 -30.15 -1.07 -0.48
N GLY A 270 -29.27 -0.33 -1.16
CA GLY A 270 -29.64 0.70 -2.13
C GLY A 270 -29.44 2.15 -1.66
N GLU A 271 -28.98 2.39 -0.43
CA GLU A 271 -28.64 3.75 0.01
C GLU A 271 -27.43 4.28 -0.77
N ARG A 272 -27.53 5.50 -1.29
CA ARG A 272 -26.50 6.16 -2.12
C ARG A 272 -26.20 7.58 -1.68
N ASP A 273 -26.97 8.14 -0.74
CA ASP A 273 -26.69 9.45 -0.16
C ASP A 273 -25.45 9.36 0.75
N PRO A 274 -24.33 10.01 0.38
CA PRO A 274 -23.10 9.96 1.16
C PRO A 274 -23.26 10.55 2.56
N VAL A 275 -24.20 11.48 2.78
CA VAL A 275 -24.47 12.06 4.10
C VAL A 275 -25.10 11.01 5.01
N ARG A 276 -26.04 10.23 4.49
CA ARG A 276 -26.70 9.15 5.26
C ARG A 276 -25.76 7.99 5.53
N LEU A 277 -24.97 7.57 4.54
CA LEU A 277 -23.95 6.52 4.73
C LEU A 277 -22.90 6.95 5.76
N ARG A 278 -22.45 8.20 5.72
CA ARG A 278 -21.58 8.77 6.76
C ARG A 278 -22.25 8.76 8.12
N ALA A 279 -23.54 9.10 8.21
CA ALA A 279 -24.28 9.08 9.47
C ALA A 279 -24.33 7.67 10.08
N VAL A 280 -24.42 6.62 9.26
CA VAL A 280 -24.33 5.22 9.73
C VAL A 280 -22.97 4.94 10.39
N LEU A 281 -21.87 5.32 9.73
CA LEU A 281 -20.51 5.17 10.29
C LEU A 281 -20.39 5.86 11.65
N VAL A 282 -20.80 7.14 11.69
CA VAL A 282 -20.69 7.99 12.89
C VAL A 282 -21.56 7.45 14.03
N ALA A 283 -22.79 7.00 13.75
CA ALA A 283 -23.69 6.47 14.75
C ALA A 283 -23.14 5.19 15.40
N ARG A 284 -22.58 4.27 14.61
CA ARG A 284 -21.97 3.04 15.12
C ARG A 284 -20.78 3.33 16.04
N LEU A 285 -19.90 4.24 15.63
CA LEU A 285 -18.70 4.58 16.41
C LEU A 285 -19.04 5.34 17.69
N ARG A 286 -19.99 6.29 17.65
CA ARG A 286 -20.42 7.02 18.85
C ARG A 286 -21.17 6.17 19.87
N ALA A 287 -21.69 5.02 19.46
CA ALA A 287 -22.32 4.08 20.38
C ALA A 287 -21.31 3.24 21.17
N GLU A 288 -20.04 3.20 20.78
CA GLU A 288 -18.95 2.54 21.51
C GLU A 288 -18.30 3.51 22.49
N PRO A 289 -18.46 3.35 23.82
CA PRO A 289 -17.98 4.32 24.80
C PRO A 289 -16.47 4.55 24.83
N LEU A 290 -15.69 3.54 24.40
CA LEU A 290 -14.22 3.65 24.35
C LEU A 290 -13.71 4.29 23.05
N ALA A 291 -14.59 4.58 22.09
CA ALA A 291 -14.22 5.16 20.80
C ALA A 291 -14.34 6.68 20.80
N ASP A 292 -13.21 7.35 20.63
CA ASP A 292 -13.12 8.78 20.34
C ASP A 292 -12.91 8.99 18.84
N LEU A 293 -13.97 9.40 18.15
CA LEU A 293 -14.00 9.53 16.69
C LEU A 293 -13.31 10.81 16.23
N GLU A 294 -12.18 10.68 15.52
CA GLU A 294 -11.52 11.82 14.88
C GLU A 294 -12.21 12.19 13.55
N TYR A 295 -12.42 11.21 12.67
CA TYR A 295 -13.21 11.39 11.47
C TYR A 295 -13.81 10.07 10.96
N ALA A 296 -14.95 10.17 10.28
CA ALA A 296 -15.52 9.12 9.43
C ALA A 296 -16.10 9.81 8.20
N GLU A 297 -15.58 9.49 7.02
CA GLU A 297 -15.88 10.21 5.78
C GLU A 297 -16.02 9.25 4.60
N LEU A 298 -16.74 9.68 3.57
CA LEU A 298 -16.82 8.99 2.29
C LEU A 298 -16.11 9.82 1.23
N VAL A 299 -15.05 9.28 0.66
CA VAL A 299 -14.18 9.96 -0.32
C VAL A 299 -14.05 9.17 -1.61
N ASP A 300 -13.66 9.84 -2.68
CA ASP A 300 -13.17 9.19 -3.89
C ASP A 300 -11.80 8.56 -3.61
N ALA A 301 -11.60 7.30 -4.01
CA ALA A 301 -10.37 6.57 -3.70
C ALA A 301 -9.12 7.09 -4.45
N ALA A 302 -9.31 7.79 -5.56
CA ALA A 302 -8.23 8.34 -6.38
C ALA A 302 -7.88 9.79 -6.03
N THR A 303 -8.85 10.60 -5.61
CA THR A 303 -8.63 12.02 -5.28
C THR A 303 -8.66 12.35 -3.79
N PHE A 304 -9.27 11.47 -2.97
CA PHE A 304 -9.60 11.73 -1.56
C PHE A 304 -10.52 12.95 -1.34
N GLU A 305 -11.23 13.38 -2.39
CA GLU A 305 -12.25 14.42 -2.33
C GLU A 305 -13.63 13.81 -2.01
N LYS A 306 -14.56 14.65 -1.53
CA LYS A 306 -15.93 14.24 -1.21
C LYS A 306 -16.90 14.72 -2.31
N PRO A 307 -17.97 13.97 -2.59
CA PRO A 307 -18.28 12.63 -2.07
C PRO A 307 -17.57 11.53 -2.85
N GLY A 308 -17.52 10.31 -2.28
CA GLY A 308 -17.16 9.10 -3.02
C GLY A 308 -17.68 7.84 -2.32
N THR A 309 -17.15 6.67 -2.66
CA THR A 309 -17.58 5.38 -2.11
C THR A 309 -16.60 4.77 -1.11
N LEU A 310 -15.38 5.29 -1.00
CA LEU A 310 -14.41 4.83 -0.02
C LEU A 310 -14.75 5.42 1.36
N ALA A 311 -15.31 4.60 2.24
CA ALA A 311 -15.47 4.94 3.64
C ALA A 311 -14.10 4.86 4.33
N VAL A 312 -13.68 5.94 4.98
CA VAL A 312 -12.42 6.06 5.72
C VAL A 312 -12.70 6.52 7.14
N ILE A 313 -12.07 5.86 8.12
CA ILE A 313 -12.29 6.10 9.54
C ILE A 313 -10.93 6.28 10.22
N ALA A 314 -10.85 7.26 11.12
CA ALA A 314 -9.85 7.30 12.18
C ALA A 314 -10.53 7.55 13.53
N ALA A 315 -10.16 6.76 14.53
CA ALA A 315 -10.65 6.90 15.89
C ALA A 315 -9.56 6.50 16.88
N ARG A 316 -9.63 7.01 18.11
CA ARG A 316 -8.83 6.55 19.23
C ARG A 316 -9.65 5.58 20.06
N ILE A 317 -9.06 4.43 20.38
CA ILE A 317 -9.59 3.51 21.37
C ILE A 317 -8.64 3.60 22.57
N GLY A 318 -9.14 4.21 23.64
CA GLY A 318 -8.29 4.70 24.73
C GLY A 318 -7.20 5.64 24.23
N LYS A 319 -5.92 5.22 24.29
CA LYS A 319 -4.79 6.02 23.78
C LYS A 319 -4.34 5.65 22.38
N THR A 320 -4.83 4.54 21.84
CA THR A 320 -4.35 3.96 20.58
C THR A 320 -5.17 4.50 19.42
N ARG A 321 -4.50 5.21 18.50
CA ARG A 321 -5.12 5.71 17.28
C ARG A 321 -5.16 4.62 16.21
N LEU A 322 -6.35 4.26 15.76
CA LEU A 322 -6.61 3.26 14.75
C LEU A 322 -7.24 3.89 13.52
N ILE A 323 -6.98 3.26 12.37
CA ILE A 323 -7.60 3.62 11.10
C ILE A 323 -8.16 2.36 10.44
N ASP A 324 -9.23 2.52 9.69
CA ASP A 324 -9.79 1.47 8.83
C ASP A 324 -10.49 2.11 7.64
N ASN A 325 -10.65 1.36 6.55
CA ASN A 325 -11.38 1.81 5.38
C ASN A 325 -12.03 0.65 4.61
N HIS A 326 -13.06 0.98 3.84
CA HIS A 326 -13.68 0.05 2.92
C HIS A 326 -14.37 0.80 1.78
N ASP A 327 -14.22 0.30 0.54
CA ASP A 327 -15.00 0.81 -0.58
C ASP A 327 -16.39 0.17 -0.54
N LEU A 328 -17.40 0.98 -0.24
CA LEU A 328 -18.78 0.51 -0.06
C LEU A 328 -19.38 -0.10 -1.33
N SER A 329 -18.79 0.17 -2.50
CA SER A 329 -19.23 -0.40 -3.78
C SER A 329 -18.88 -1.88 -3.96
N ILE A 330 -18.01 -2.42 -3.11
CA ILE A 330 -17.63 -3.84 -3.12
C ILE A 330 -18.03 -4.53 -1.82
N PRO A 331 -18.24 -5.87 -1.83
CA PRO A 331 -18.54 -6.61 -0.62
C PRO A 331 -17.45 -6.47 0.44
N LEU A 332 -17.82 -6.20 1.69
CA LEU A 332 -16.87 -6.22 2.80
C LEU A 332 -16.36 -7.65 3.01
N PRO A 333 -15.04 -7.88 3.09
CA PRO A 333 -14.50 -9.18 3.47
C PRO A 333 -15.02 -9.57 4.86
N GLY A 334 -15.62 -10.76 4.94
CA GLY A 334 -16.25 -11.30 6.15
C GLY A 334 -15.29 -11.41 7.32
#